data_AF-A0A4Q2Z263-F1
#
_entry.id   AF-A0A4Q2Z263-F1
#
_cell.length_a   1.000
_cell.length_b   1.000
_cell.length_c   1.000
_cell.angle_alpha   90.00
_cell.angle_beta   90.00
_cell.angle_gamma   90.00
#
_symmetry.space_group_name_H-M   'P 1'
#
loop_
_entity.id
_entity.type
_entity.pdbx_description
1 polymer ?
#
loop_
_entity_poly.entity_id
_entity_poly.type
_entity_poly.pdbx_seq_one_letter_code
_entity_poly.pdbx_strand_id
1 'polypeptide(L)'
;MDATQWTGVFSFGLASAVCLITACRPWPLLALANGCYAAECALGLRHSLHNGVAAAMGDYYSGRVPVQIFLIAVALGLAAISLLRPRTDNMGRTRTGAATASLVTALLFVLETISLHDVDAILYRPAAGLLVIGWLWLLLGAATIIGALWEVRRPGVKKK
;
A
#
# COMPACT_ATOMS: atom_id res chain seq x y z
N MET A 1 0.37 5.69 -19.55
CA MET A 1 -0.16 5.48 -18.19
C MET A 1 -1.64 5.73 -18.22
N ASP A 2 -2.43 4.83 -17.63
CA ASP A 2 -3.88 5.01 -17.52
C ASP A 2 -4.24 5.93 -16.33
N ALA A 3 -5.53 6.29 -16.23
CA ALA A 3 -6.00 7.16 -15.14
C ALA A 3 -5.80 6.54 -13.75
N THR A 4 -5.82 5.21 -13.65
CA THR A 4 -5.66 4.48 -12.38
C THR A 4 -4.22 4.56 -11.88
N GLN A 5 -3.24 4.40 -12.76
CA GLN A 5 -1.82 4.59 -12.43
C GLN A 5 -1.54 6.01 -11.96
N TRP A 6 -2.04 7.03 -12.66
CA TRP A 6 -1.92 8.41 -12.22
C TRP A 6 -2.54 8.65 -10.84
N THR A 7 -3.69 8.03 -10.58
CA THR A 7 -4.37 8.08 -9.29
C THR A 7 -3.48 7.51 -8.17
N GLY A 8 -2.81 6.38 -8.41
CA GLY A 8 -1.83 5.81 -7.47
C GLY A 8 -0.63 6.73 -7.24
N VAL A 9 -0.04 7.28 -8.32
CA VAL A 9 1.10 8.22 -8.23
C VAL A 9 0.75 9.44 -7.39
N PHE A 10 -0.38 10.09 -7.66
CA PHE A 10 -0.78 11.28 -6.92
C PHE A 10 -1.14 10.96 -5.47
N SER A 11 -1.87 9.88 -5.23
CA SER A 11 -2.31 9.49 -3.89
C SER A 11 -1.12 9.17 -2.98
N PHE A 12 -0.25 8.26 -3.41
CA PHE A 12 0.89 7.82 -2.62
C PHE A 12 2.02 8.85 -2.62
N GLY A 13 2.20 9.61 -3.70
CA GLY A 13 3.15 10.71 -3.76
C GLY A 13 2.81 11.81 -2.75
N LEU A 14 1.53 12.18 -2.66
CA LEU A 14 1.07 13.16 -1.66
C LEU A 14 1.19 12.60 -0.24
N ALA A 15 0.80 11.34 -0.01
CA ALA A 15 0.99 10.69 1.28
C ALA A 15 2.46 10.66 1.71
N SER A 16 3.37 10.37 0.78
CA SER A 16 4.81 10.39 1.00
C SER A 16 5.31 11.78 1.41
N ALA A 17 4.94 12.81 0.64
CA ALA A 17 5.33 14.19 0.90
C ALA A 17 4.86 14.67 2.29
N VAL A 18 3.60 14.41 2.65
CA VAL A 18 3.05 14.81 3.95
C VAL A 18 3.72 14.04 5.10
N CYS A 19 4.06 12.76 4.89
CA CYS A 19 4.79 11.96 5.88
C CYS A 19 6.25 12.42 6.08
N LEU A 20 6.88 13.07 5.09
CA LEU A 20 8.20 13.67 5.26
C LEU A 20 8.13 14.92 6.16
N ILE A 21 7.09 15.74 6.00
CA ILE A 21 6.90 16.99 6.74
C ILE A 21 6.77 16.73 8.25
N THR A 22 6.17 15.61 8.66
CA THR A 22 6.00 15.24 10.07
C THR A 22 7.32 14.97 10.81
N ALA A 23 8.42 14.63 10.11
CA ALA A 23 9.82 14.46 10.57
C ALA A 23 10.10 13.57 11.80
N CYS A 24 9.09 13.07 12.52
CA CYS A 24 9.20 12.23 13.71
C CYS A 24 8.97 10.75 13.35
N ARG A 25 9.58 9.80 14.08
CA ARG A 25 9.24 8.39 13.89
C ARG A 25 7.75 8.13 14.18
N PRO A 26 7.03 7.30 13.39
CA PRO A 26 7.51 6.44 12.29
C PRO A 26 7.38 7.07 10.89
N TRP A 27 7.07 8.36 10.77
CA TRP A 27 6.63 8.98 9.51
C TRP A 27 7.64 8.93 8.35
N PRO A 28 8.97 9.07 8.56
CA PRO A 28 9.93 8.88 7.47
C PRO A 28 9.90 7.48 6.83
N LEU A 29 9.59 6.44 7.61
CA LEU A 29 9.45 5.08 7.08
C LEU A 29 8.18 4.95 6.23
N LEU A 30 7.08 5.56 6.67
CA LEU A 30 5.83 5.61 5.90
C LEU A 30 5.99 6.46 4.65
N ALA A 31 6.77 7.54 4.71
CA ALA A 31 7.11 8.34 3.55
C ALA A 31 7.87 7.52 2.50
N LEU A 32 8.87 6.75 2.94
CA LEU A 32 9.62 5.86 2.05
C LEU A 32 8.70 4.80 1.44
N ALA A 33 7.86 4.13 2.24
CA ALA A 33 6.93 3.12 1.74
C ALA A 33 5.95 3.69 0.70
N ASN A 34 5.30 4.83 1.00
CA ASN A 34 4.39 5.48 0.06
C ASN A 34 5.13 6.02 -1.18
N GLY A 35 6.37 6.47 -1.03
CA GLY A 35 7.22 6.87 -2.16
C GLY A 35 7.52 5.68 -3.09
N CYS A 36 7.80 4.51 -2.53
CA CYS A 36 7.97 3.28 -3.31
C CYS A 36 6.68 2.88 -4.04
N TYR A 37 5.51 2.99 -3.41
CA TYR A 37 4.23 2.72 -4.09
C TYR A 37 3.96 3.70 -5.23
N ALA A 38 4.25 5.00 -5.04
CA ALA A 38 4.11 5.99 -6.09
C ALA A 38 5.08 5.70 -7.26
N ALA A 39 6.32 5.34 -6.97
CA ALA A 39 7.31 4.98 -7.98
C ALA A 39 6.90 3.70 -8.73
N GLU A 40 6.38 2.69 -8.03
CA GLU A 40 5.83 1.49 -8.63
C GLU A 40 4.70 1.85 -9.61
N CYS A 41 3.73 2.67 -9.19
CA CYS A 41 2.62 3.09 -10.04
C CYS A 41 3.08 3.88 -11.29
N ALA A 42 4.15 4.67 -11.16
CA ALA A 42 4.73 5.43 -12.26
C ALA A 42 5.47 4.54 -13.27
N LEU A 43 6.17 3.52 -12.78
CA LEU A 43 7.02 2.64 -13.59
C LEU A 43 6.28 1.38 -14.08
N GLY A 44 5.13 1.04 -13.47
CA GLY A 44 4.36 -0.16 -13.79
C GLY A 44 5.14 -1.46 -13.53
N LEU A 45 6.00 -1.48 -12.50
CA LEU A 45 6.93 -2.58 -12.25
C LEU A 45 6.22 -3.92 -12.01
N ARG A 46 5.01 -3.91 -11.44
CA ARG A 46 4.19 -5.10 -11.20
C ARG A 46 3.96 -5.95 -12.45
N HIS A 47 3.74 -5.32 -13.60
CA HIS A 47 3.50 -6.04 -14.85
C HIS A 47 4.79 -6.68 -15.34
N SER A 48 5.92 -5.99 -15.19
CA SER A 48 7.23 -6.54 -15.51
C SER A 48 7.63 -7.67 -14.56
N LEU A 49 7.35 -7.54 -13.26
CA LEU A 49 7.56 -8.60 -12.26
C LEU A 49 6.68 -9.81 -12.54
N HIS A 50 5.39 -9.60 -12.79
CA HIS A 50 4.46 -10.66 -13.12
C HIS A 50 4.90 -11.42 -14.39
N ASN A 51 5.25 -10.70 -15.45
CA ASN A 51 5.73 -11.28 -16.70
C ASN A 51 7.07 -12.01 -16.52
N GLY A 52 7.99 -11.44 -15.73
CA GLY A 52 9.28 -12.07 -15.42
C GLY A 52 9.13 -13.35 -14.62
N VAL A 53 8.24 -13.35 -13.62
CA VAL A 53 7.89 -14.55 -12.83
C VAL A 53 7.19 -15.59 -13.70
N ALA A 54 6.28 -15.17 -14.59
CA ALA A 54 5.62 -16.07 -15.54
C ALA A 54 6.62 -16.71 -16.51
N ALA A 55 7.53 -15.92 -17.06
CA ALA A 55 8.59 -16.39 -17.96
C ALA A 55 9.56 -17.34 -17.24
N ALA A 56 9.94 -17.04 -15.99
CA ALA A 56 10.82 -17.90 -15.20
C ALA A 56 10.17 -19.23 -14.80
N MET A 57 8.85 -19.26 -14.63
CA MET A 57 8.11 -20.48 -14.26
C MET A 57 7.71 -21.35 -15.47
N GLY A 58 7.69 -20.85 -16.70
CA GLY A 58 7.39 -21.66 -17.89
C GLY A 58 6.07 -22.44 -17.77
N ASP A 59 6.08 -23.75 -18.08
CA ASP A 59 4.89 -24.63 -17.98
C ASP A 59 4.44 -24.92 -16.53
N TYR A 60 5.33 -24.72 -15.54
CA TYR A 60 5.01 -24.80 -14.10
C TYR A 60 4.13 -23.64 -13.64
N TYR A 61 3.87 -22.65 -14.51
CA TYR A 61 2.92 -21.58 -14.26
C TYR A 61 1.46 -22.08 -14.10
N SER A 62 1.16 -23.33 -14.40
CA SER A 62 -0.09 -23.99 -13.99
C SER A 62 -0.16 -24.25 -12.48
N GLY A 63 0.98 -24.37 -11.80
CA GLY A 63 1.13 -24.59 -10.35
C GLY A 63 1.41 -23.32 -9.56
N ARG A 64 0.70 -22.22 -9.81
CA ARG A 64 0.89 -20.91 -9.13
C ARG A 64 0.64 -20.97 -7.62
N VAL A 65 -0.14 -21.96 -7.20
CA VAL A 65 -0.68 -22.13 -5.84
C VAL A 65 0.36 -21.94 -4.73
N PRO A 66 1.59 -22.52 -4.77
CA PRO A 66 2.57 -22.34 -3.69
C PRO A 66 3.07 -20.90 -3.56
N VAL A 67 3.31 -20.20 -4.67
CA VAL A 67 3.74 -18.79 -4.68
C VAL A 67 2.63 -17.88 -4.17
N GLN A 68 1.39 -18.16 -4.58
CA GLN A 68 0.20 -17.47 -4.08
C GLN A 68 0.02 -17.66 -2.58
N ILE A 69 0.11 -18.91 -2.10
CA ILE A 69 0.03 -19.24 -0.67
C ILE A 69 1.14 -18.54 0.11
N PHE A 70 2.38 -18.55 -0.39
CA PHE A 70 3.49 -17.88 0.29
C PHE A 70 3.25 -16.39 0.46
N LEU A 71 2.84 -15.71 -0.62
CA LEU A 71 2.59 -14.26 -0.58
C LEU A 71 1.36 -13.91 0.28
N ILE A 72 0.31 -14.73 0.26
CA ILE A 72 -0.84 -14.61 1.17
C ILE A 72 -0.39 -14.82 2.62
N ALA A 73 0.47 -15.80 2.90
CA ALA A 73 0.98 -16.05 4.25
C ALA A 73 1.83 -14.87 4.77
N VAL A 74 2.68 -14.29 3.92
CA VAL A 74 3.43 -13.05 4.24
C VAL A 74 2.47 -11.91 4.51
N ALA A 75 1.44 -11.74 3.68
CA ALA A 75 0.42 -10.72 3.83
C ALA A 75 -0.32 -10.81 5.18
N LEU A 76 -0.80 -12.01 5.50
CA LEU A 76 -1.50 -12.31 6.76
C LEU A 76 -0.57 -12.16 7.97
N GLY A 77 0.69 -12.60 7.86
CA GLY A 77 1.69 -12.45 8.91
C GLY A 77 1.94 -10.99 9.26
N LEU A 78 2.14 -10.14 8.25
CA LEU A 78 2.31 -8.69 8.45
C LEU A 78 1.05 -8.04 9.06
N ALA A 79 -0.15 -8.47 8.62
CA ALA A 79 -1.42 -7.98 9.17
C ALA A 79 -1.58 -8.37 10.65
N ALA A 80 -1.28 -9.62 11.01
CA ALA A 80 -1.32 -10.10 12.37
C ALA A 80 -0.34 -9.34 13.27
N ILE A 81 0.91 -9.13 12.83
CA ILE A 81 1.91 -8.33 13.56
C ILE A 81 1.41 -6.90 13.82
N SER A 82 0.75 -6.29 12.84
CA SER A 82 0.18 -4.94 12.99
C SER A 82 -1.00 -4.91 13.97
N LEU A 83 -1.89 -5.90 13.92
CA LEU A 83 -3.06 -6.01 14.79
C LEU A 83 -2.71 -6.32 16.25
N LEU A 84 -1.69 -7.16 16.46
CA LEU A 84 -1.24 -7.57 17.80
C LEU A 84 -0.39 -6.49 18.49
N ARG A 85 -0.07 -5.39 17.81
CA ARG A 85 0.74 -4.32 18.39
C ARG A 85 -0.08 -3.54 19.43
N PRO A 86 0.37 -3.45 20.69
CA PRO A 86 -0.38 -2.77 21.76
C PRO A 86 -0.69 -1.31 21.39
N ARG A 87 -1.98 -0.95 21.43
CA ARG A 87 -2.44 0.43 21.21
C ARG A 87 -2.47 1.16 22.54
N THR A 88 -1.29 1.52 23.05
CA THR A 88 -1.14 2.04 24.42
C THR A 88 -1.42 3.54 24.57
N ASP A 89 -1.71 4.27 23.48
CA ASP A 89 -1.91 5.73 23.48
C ASP A 89 -2.76 6.20 22.27
N ASN A 90 -3.55 7.26 22.42
CA ASN A 90 -4.19 8.02 21.33
C ASN A 90 -3.18 8.56 20.28
N MET A 91 -1.91 8.81 20.62
CA MET A 91 -0.80 9.05 19.67
C MET A 91 -0.39 7.77 18.94
N GLY A 92 -0.47 6.62 19.61
CA GLY A 92 -0.27 5.31 18.98
C GLY A 92 -1.35 5.01 17.95
N ARG A 93 -2.60 5.41 18.19
CA ARG A 93 -3.73 5.09 17.31
C ARG A 93 -3.63 5.71 15.91
N THR A 94 -3.23 6.98 15.79
CA THR A 94 -3.04 7.66 14.49
C THR A 94 -1.91 7.02 13.69
N ARG A 95 -0.76 6.77 14.34
CA ARG A 95 0.41 6.12 13.75
C ARG A 95 0.09 4.68 13.32
N THR A 96 -0.61 3.91 14.15
CA THR A 96 -1.05 2.56 13.82
C THR A 96 -2.06 2.57 12.67
N GLY A 97 -2.96 3.55 12.59
CA GLY A 97 -3.89 3.71 11.47
C GLY A 97 -3.16 3.91 10.13
N ALA A 98 -2.21 4.85 10.08
CA ALA A 98 -1.42 5.11 8.88
C ALA A 98 -0.52 3.91 8.49
N ALA A 99 0.08 3.23 9.48
CA ALA A 99 0.84 2.02 9.25
C ALA A 99 -0.02 0.89 8.69
N THR A 100 -1.24 0.70 9.23
CA THR A 100 -2.20 -0.28 8.71
C THR A 100 -2.63 0.07 7.28
N ALA A 101 -2.90 1.34 6.97
CA ALA A 101 -3.23 1.76 5.61
C ALA A 101 -2.09 1.47 4.62
N SER A 102 -0.85 1.78 5.02
CA SER A 102 0.36 1.49 4.22
C SER A 102 0.59 -0.02 4.06
N LEU A 103 0.24 -0.82 5.07
CA LEU A 103 0.31 -2.27 5.01
C LEU A 103 -0.75 -2.86 4.08
N VAL A 104 -2.01 -2.44 4.21
CA VAL A 104 -3.10 -2.86 3.31
C VAL A 104 -2.77 -2.49 1.86
N THR A 105 -2.14 -1.33 1.65
CA THR A 105 -1.62 -0.95 0.33
C THR A 105 -0.58 -1.95 -0.17
N ALA A 106 0.38 -2.35 0.67
CA ALA A 106 1.36 -3.40 0.32
C ALA A 106 0.66 -4.70 -0.10
N LEU A 107 -0.38 -5.10 0.64
CA LEU A 107 -1.13 -6.32 0.34
C LEU A 107 -1.85 -6.21 -1.00
N LEU A 108 -2.42 -5.06 -1.34
CA LEU A 108 -3.05 -4.83 -2.65
C LEU A 108 -2.03 -4.96 -3.79
N PHE A 109 -0.83 -4.39 -3.66
CA PHE A 109 0.23 -4.56 -4.67
C PHE A 109 0.66 -6.01 -4.82
N VAL A 110 0.77 -6.74 -3.71
CA VAL A 110 1.09 -8.16 -3.73
C VAL A 110 -0.01 -8.97 -4.44
N LEU A 111 -1.28 -8.73 -4.11
CA LEU A 111 -2.41 -9.39 -4.76
C LEU A 111 -2.44 -9.09 -6.27
N GLU A 112 -2.18 -7.84 -6.65
CA GLU A 112 -2.12 -7.42 -8.05
C GLU A 112 -0.96 -8.08 -8.81
N THR A 113 0.21 -8.23 -8.16
CA THR A 113 1.38 -8.90 -8.75
C THR A 113 1.12 -10.39 -8.96
N ILE A 114 0.41 -11.02 -8.02
CA ILE A 114 0.03 -12.43 -8.11
C ILE A 114 -0.97 -12.67 -9.23
N SER A 115 -1.87 -11.71 -9.48
CA SER A 115 -3.01 -11.83 -10.38
C SER A 115 -3.87 -13.05 -10.00
N LEU A 116 -4.66 -12.91 -8.94
CA LEU A 116 -5.66 -13.90 -8.56
C LEU A 116 -6.90 -13.65 -9.42
N HIS A 117 -7.15 -14.51 -10.40
CA HIS A 117 -8.16 -14.29 -11.45
C HIS A 117 -9.52 -13.81 -10.93
N ASP A 118 -10.03 -14.41 -9.85
CA ASP A 118 -11.32 -14.03 -9.25
C ASP A 118 -11.27 -12.68 -8.51
N VAL A 119 -10.13 -12.37 -7.88
CA VAL A 119 -9.92 -11.08 -7.19
C VAL A 119 -9.69 -9.96 -8.19
N ASP A 120 -8.97 -10.25 -9.27
CA ASP A 120 -8.71 -9.33 -10.36
C ASP A 120 -10.01 -8.90 -11.02
N ALA A 121 -10.95 -9.83 -11.23
CA ALA A 121 -12.27 -9.50 -11.78
C ALA A 121 -13.01 -8.43 -10.94
N ILE A 122 -12.78 -8.38 -9.64
CA ILE A 122 -13.34 -7.36 -8.74
C ILE A 122 -12.50 -6.08 -8.79
N LEU A 123 -11.18 -6.19 -8.64
CA LEU A 123 -10.26 -5.05 -8.54
C LEU A 123 -10.18 -4.22 -9.83
N TYR A 124 -10.25 -4.88 -10.99
CA TYR A 124 -10.23 -4.26 -12.31
C TYR A 124 -11.62 -3.93 -12.85
N ARG A 125 -12.67 -4.00 -12.02
CA ARG A 125 -13.99 -3.53 -12.43
C ARG A 125 -13.98 -2.00 -12.53
N PRO A 126 -14.46 -1.40 -13.63
CA PRO A 126 -14.62 0.05 -13.71
C PRO A 126 -15.76 0.51 -12.80
N ALA A 127 -15.51 1.57 -12.03
CA ALA A 127 -16.44 2.24 -11.14
C ALA A 127 -16.23 3.76 -11.26
N ALA A 128 -17.24 4.49 -11.77
CA ALA A 128 -17.22 5.95 -11.91
C ALA A 128 -15.96 6.50 -12.62
N GLY A 129 -15.48 5.85 -13.68
CA GLY A 129 -14.35 6.31 -14.50
C GLY A 129 -12.95 5.90 -14.00
N LEU A 130 -12.87 5.20 -12.85
CA LEU A 130 -11.65 4.61 -12.31
C LEU A 130 -11.86 3.13 -12.03
N LEU A 131 -10.78 2.35 -11.95
CA LEU A 131 -10.87 0.98 -11.48
C LEU A 131 -11.10 0.95 -9.96
N VAL A 132 -11.77 -0.09 -9.45
CA VAL A 132 -11.98 -0.29 -8.01
C VAL A 132 -10.65 -0.20 -7.25
N ILE A 133 -9.57 -0.76 -7.79
CA ILE A 133 -8.23 -0.68 -7.18
C ILE A 133 -7.72 0.77 -7.04
N GLY A 134 -8.00 1.64 -8.02
CA GLY A 134 -7.65 3.05 -7.96
C GLY A 134 -8.37 3.79 -6.82
N TRP A 135 -9.65 3.46 -6.59
CA TRP A 135 -10.41 3.97 -5.45
C TRP A 135 -9.84 3.50 -4.12
N LEU A 136 -9.42 2.23 -4.03
CA LEU A 136 -8.79 1.70 -2.82
C LEU A 136 -7.47 2.43 -2.52
N TRP A 137 -6.65 2.68 -3.54
CA TRP A 137 -5.43 3.48 -3.37
C TRP A 137 -5.73 4.89 -2.88
N LEU A 138 -6.74 5.57 -3.44
CA LEU A 138 -7.17 6.89 -2.95
C LEU A 138 -7.56 6.86 -1.49
N LEU A 139 -8.37 5.89 -1.07
CA LEU A 139 -8.80 5.75 0.32
C LEU A 139 -7.62 5.50 1.27
N LEU A 140 -6.68 4.64 0.88
CA LEU A 140 -5.52 4.29 1.71
C LEU A 140 -4.50 5.43 1.79
N GLY A 141 -4.24 6.12 0.68
CA GLY A 141 -3.41 7.31 0.65
C GLY A 141 -4.04 8.45 1.47
N ALA A 142 -5.35 8.68 1.33
CA ALA A 142 -6.08 9.66 2.13
C ALA A 142 -6.02 9.35 3.63
N ALA A 143 -6.20 8.08 4.02
CA ALA A 143 -6.07 7.67 5.42
C ALA A 143 -4.67 7.96 5.99
N THR A 144 -3.63 7.73 5.19
CA THR A 144 -2.23 8.03 5.55
C THR A 144 -2.00 9.54 5.69
N ILE A 145 -2.50 10.33 4.74
CA ILE A 145 -2.42 11.80 4.76
C ILE A 145 -3.13 12.37 5.98
N ILE A 146 -4.38 11.95 6.25
CA ILE A 146 -5.16 12.42 7.40
C ILE A 146 -4.43 12.07 8.70
N GLY A 147 -3.90 10.85 8.81
CA GLY A 147 -3.11 10.43 9.96
C GLY A 147 -1.89 11.32 10.20
N ALA A 148 -1.14 11.64 9.13
CA ALA A 148 0.03 12.50 9.21
C ALA A 148 -0.33 13.96 9.54
N LEU A 149 -1.36 14.52 8.90
CA LEU A 149 -1.83 15.88 9.17
C LEU A 149 -2.35 16.06 10.60
N TRP A 150 -3.05 15.05 11.14
CA TRP A 150 -3.46 15.06 12.55
C TRP A 150 -2.28 15.04 13.50
N GLU A 151 -1.17 14.42 13.13
CA GLU A 151 0.06 14.48 13.93
C GLU A 151 0.68 15.88 13.89
N VAL A 152 0.78 16.51 12.70
CA VAL A 152 1.33 17.89 12.55
C VAL A 152 0.49 18.91 13.32
N ARG A 153 -0.84 18.80 13.25
CA ARG A 153 -1.76 19.76 13.87
C ARG A 153 -1.79 19.70 15.38
N ARG A 154 -1.18 18.70 16.03
CA ARG A 154 -1.13 18.61 17.50
C ARG A 154 -0.08 19.60 18.02
N PRO A 155 -0.49 20.71 18.67
CA PRO A 155 0.47 21.61 19.30
C PRO A 155 1.02 20.91 20.54
N GLY A 156 2.32 20.61 20.60
CA GLY A 156 2.94 20.22 21.87
C GLY A 156 4.11 19.26 21.89
N VAL A 157 4.62 18.73 20.77
CA VAL A 157 5.88 17.97 20.84
C VAL A 157 7.06 18.94 20.83
N LYS A 158 7.36 19.50 22.01
CA LYS A 158 8.67 20.12 22.27
C LYS A 158 9.73 19.12 21.83
N LYS A 159 10.61 19.55 20.92
CA LYS A 159 11.87 18.86 20.61
C LYS A 159 12.58 18.60 21.95
N LYS A 160 12.64 17.34 22.37
CA LYS A 160 13.60 16.87 23.36
C LYS A 160 14.81 16.37 22.61
#